data_AF-A0A2J8K9C9-F1
#
_entry.id   AF-A0A2J8K9C9-F1
#
_cell.length_a   1.000
_cell.length_b   1.000
_cell.length_c   1.000
_cell.angle_alpha   90.00
_cell.angle_beta   90.00
_cell.angle_gamma   90.00
#
_symmetry.space_group_name_H-M   'P 1'
#
loop_
_entity.id
_entity.type
_entity.pdbx_description
1 polymer ?
#
loop_
_entity_poly.entity_id
_entity_poly.type
_entity_poly.pdbx_seq_one_letter_code
_entity_poly.pdbx_strand_id
1 'polypeptide(L)'
;MAAQAAGVSRQRAATQGLGSNQNALKYLGQDFKTLRQQCLDSGVLFKDPEFPACPSALGYKDLGPGSPQTQGIIWKRPTELCPSPQFIIGGATRTDICQGGLGDCWLLAAIASLTLNEELLYRVVPRDQDFQENYAGIFHFQFWQYGEWVEVVIDDRLPTKNGQLLFLHSEQGNEFWSALLEKAYAKLNGCYEALAGGSTVEGFEDFTGGISEFYDLKKPPANLYQIIRKALRAGSLLGCSIDVSSAAEAEAITSQKLVKSHAYSVTGVEEVNFQGHPEKLIRLRNPWGEVEWSGAWSDDAPEWNHIDPRRKEELDKKVEDGEFWMSLSDFVRQFSRLEICNLSPDSLSSEEVHKWNLVLFNGRWTRGSTAGGCQNYPATYWTNPQFKIRLDEVDEDQEESIGEPCCTVLLGLMQKNRRRRKRIGQGMLSIGYAVYQ
;
A
#
# COMPACT_ATOMS: atom_id res chain seq x y z
N MET A 1 37.06 -3.75 2.52
CA MET A 1 37.08 -5.11 3.09
C MET A 1 35.77 -5.45 3.80
N ALA A 2 35.42 -4.84 4.94
CA ALA A 2 34.19 -5.19 5.69
C ALA A 2 32.87 -5.05 4.89
N ALA A 3 32.68 -3.95 4.14
CA ALA A 3 31.46 -3.74 3.34
C ALA A 3 31.33 -4.70 2.14
N GLN A 4 32.44 -5.10 1.52
CA GLN A 4 32.43 -6.08 0.42
C GLN A 4 32.17 -7.50 0.94
N ALA A 5 32.80 -7.89 2.05
CA ALA A 5 32.55 -9.17 2.69
C ALA A 5 31.10 -9.30 3.17
N ALA A 6 30.54 -8.24 3.76
CA ALA A 6 29.13 -8.17 4.14
C ALA A 6 28.19 -8.28 2.92
N GLY A 7 28.53 -7.63 1.80
CA GLY A 7 27.76 -7.73 0.55
C GLY A 7 27.72 -9.14 -0.03
N VAL A 8 28.89 -9.82 -0.10
CA VAL A 8 28.98 -11.20 -0.59
C VAL A 8 28.25 -12.18 0.34
N SER A 9 28.38 -11.99 1.66
CA SER A 9 27.66 -12.81 2.64
C SER A 9 26.14 -12.66 2.48
N ARG A 10 25.64 -11.43 2.26
CA ARG A 10 24.22 -11.18 2.03
C ARG A 10 23.73 -11.82 0.73
N GLN A 11 24.50 -11.74 -0.36
CA GLN A 11 24.16 -12.42 -1.62
C GLN A 11 24.07 -13.93 -1.45
N ARG A 12 25.00 -14.54 -0.72
CA ARG A 12 24.95 -15.97 -0.41
C ARG A 12 23.73 -16.35 0.43
N ALA A 13 23.42 -15.55 1.45
CA ALA A 13 22.22 -15.77 2.25
C ALA A 13 20.94 -15.61 1.43
N ALA A 14 20.88 -14.64 0.52
CA ALA A 14 19.76 -14.46 -0.41
C ALA A 14 19.60 -15.66 -1.36
N THR A 15 20.70 -16.21 -1.89
CA THR A 15 20.65 -17.47 -2.68
C THR A 15 20.21 -18.68 -1.86
N GLN A 16 20.31 -18.62 -0.53
CA GLN A 16 19.80 -19.63 0.39
C GLN A 16 18.36 -19.32 0.87
N GLY A 17 17.70 -18.32 0.27
CA GLY A 17 16.31 -17.97 0.53
C GLY A 17 16.09 -16.85 1.56
N LEU A 18 17.14 -16.23 2.11
CA LEU A 18 16.98 -15.08 3.01
C LEU A 18 16.41 -13.87 2.26
N GLY A 19 15.36 -13.25 2.81
CA GLY A 19 14.60 -12.19 2.14
C GLY A 19 13.49 -12.71 1.24
N SER A 20 13.26 -14.03 1.18
CA SER A 20 12.04 -14.61 0.60
C SER A 20 10.87 -14.48 1.56
N ASN A 21 9.66 -14.79 1.08
CA ASN A 21 8.44 -14.85 1.89
C ASN A 21 8.63 -15.73 3.15
N GLN A 22 9.17 -16.94 2.97
CA GLN A 22 9.29 -17.93 4.06
C GLN A 22 10.43 -17.62 5.05
N ASN A 23 11.35 -16.73 4.67
CA ASN A 23 12.54 -16.42 5.47
C ASN A 23 12.86 -14.92 5.36
N ALA A 24 11.93 -14.10 5.85
CA ALA A 24 12.05 -12.65 5.84
C ALA A 24 13.27 -12.16 6.65
N LEU A 25 13.85 -11.05 6.20
CA LEU A 25 14.93 -10.38 6.92
C LEU A 25 14.42 -9.76 8.22
N LYS A 26 15.10 -10.05 9.32
CA LYS A 26 14.80 -9.46 10.63
C LYS A 26 15.24 -8.01 10.68
N TYR A 27 14.28 -7.09 10.69
CA TYR A 27 14.59 -5.66 10.74
C TYR A 27 15.33 -5.31 12.04
N LEU A 28 16.46 -4.62 11.91
CA LEU A 28 17.34 -4.24 13.02
C LEU A 28 17.80 -5.42 13.89
N GLY A 29 17.76 -6.65 13.35
CA GLY A 29 18.16 -7.87 14.05
C GLY A 29 17.19 -8.34 15.13
N GLN A 30 15.98 -7.75 15.20
CA GLN A 30 14.95 -8.15 16.17
C GLN A 30 14.22 -9.41 15.68
N ASP A 31 14.12 -10.42 16.54
CA ASP A 31 13.40 -11.68 16.27
C ASP A 31 12.12 -11.72 17.11
N PHE A 32 10.97 -11.78 16.45
CA PHE A 32 9.66 -11.75 17.13
C PHE A 32 9.52 -12.85 18.19
N LYS A 33 9.79 -14.10 17.82
CA LYS A 33 9.58 -15.27 18.68
C LYS A 33 10.48 -15.22 19.92
N THR A 34 11.75 -14.89 19.74
CA THR A 34 12.75 -14.76 20.82
C THR A 34 12.37 -13.63 21.77
N LEU A 35 12.04 -12.45 21.25
CA LEU A 35 11.68 -11.29 22.07
C LEU A 35 10.37 -11.53 22.83
N ARG A 36 9.36 -12.13 22.17
CA ARG A 36 8.11 -12.53 22.82
C ARG A 36 8.36 -13.50 23.97
N GLN A 37 9.17 -14.54 23.74
CA GLN A 37 9.49 -15.52 24.78
C GLN A 37 10.22 -14.87 25.96
N GLN A 38 11.20 -13.99 25.72
CA GLN A 38 11.90 -13.28 26.80
C GLN A 38 10.96 -12.41 27.64
N CYS A 39 10.00 -11.74 27.01
CA CYS A 39 8.98 -10.96 27.71
C CYS A 39 8.02 -11.84 28.52
N LEU A 40 7.61 -12.99 27.98
CA LEU A 40 6.79 -13.97 28.69
C LEU A 40 7.53 -14.54 29.92
N ASP A 41 8.78 -14.95 29.75
CA ASP A 41 9.61 -15.52 30.81
C ASP A 41 9.88 -14.52 31.95
N SER A 42 9.99 -13.24 31.62
CA SER A 42 10.24 -12.16 32.59
C SER A 42 8.96 -11.54 33.17
N GLY A 43 7.79 -11.80 32.59
CA GLY A 43 6.52 -11.17 32.98
C GLY A 43 6.47 -9.66 32.68
N VAL A 44 7.26 -9.18 31.72
CA VAL A 44 7.36 -7.75 31.37
C VAL A 44 6.91 -7.54 29.93
N LEU A 45 6.03 -6.56 29.70
CA LEU A 45 5.60 -6.17 28.37
C LEU A 45 6.74 -5.55 27.56
N PHE A 46 6.86 -5.95 26.30
CA PHE A 46 7.89 -5.49 25.38
C PHE A 46 7.87 -3.97 25.24
N LYS A 47 9.06 -3.37 25.31
CA LYS A 47 9.29 -1.95 25.03
C LYS A 47 10.34 -1.92 23.93
N ASP A 48 9.93 -1.53 22.74
CA ASP A 48 10.78 -1.54 21.58
C ASP A 48 11.94 -0.55 21.74
N PRO A 49 13.20 -1.03 21.82
CA PRO A 49 14.36 -0.15 21.95
C PRO A 49 14.66 0.59 20.63
N GLU A 50 14.25 0.02 19.49
CA GLU A 50 14.55 0.54 18.16
C GLU A 50 13.50 1.56 17.68
N PHE A 51 12.32 1.58 18.30
CA PHE A 51 11.26 2.54 18.01
C PHE A 51 10.57 3.00 19.32
N PRO A 52 11.30 3.76 20.14
CA PRO A 52 10.81 4.15 21.46
C PRO A 52 9.61 5.08 21.39
N ALA A 53 8.65 4.89 22.30
CA ALA A 53 7.48 5.74 22.49
C ALA A 53 7.86 7.17 22.96
N CYS A 54 8.35 7.99 22.03
CA CYS A 54 8.87 9.32 22.27
C CYS A 54 8.69 10.22 21.04
N PRO A 55 8.89 11.55 21.16
CA PRO A 55 8.62 12.49 20.08
C PRO A 55 9.35 12.20 18.76
N SER A 56 10.57 11.63 18.79
CA SER A 56 11.31 11.31 17.56
C SER A 56 10.66 10.19 16.73
N ALA A 57 9.87 9.32 17.35
CA ALA A 57 9.08 8.31 16.64
C ALA A 57 7.88 8.94 15.91
N LEU A 58 7.37 10.07 16.39
CA LEU A 58 6.31 10.83 15.72
C LEU A 58 6.88 11.56 14.51
N GLY A 59 7.98 12.29 14.66
CA GLY A 59 8.47 13.13 13.57
C GLY A 59 9.76 13.90 13.85
N TYR A 60 10.06 14.80 12.94
CA TYR A 60 11.25 15.65 12.93
C TYR A 60 10.97 17.12 12.60
N LYS A 61 9.78 17.46 12.07
CA LYS A 61 9.38 18.83 11.75
C LYS A 61 7.98 19.12 12.25
N ASP A 62 6.94 18.79 11.48
CA ASP A 62 5.54 19.11 11.80
C ASP A 62 5.03 18.24 12.96
N LEU A 63 5.55 17.01 13.09
CA LEU A 63 5.34 16.11 14.22
C LEU A 63 6.63 15.92 15.05
N GLY A 64 7.57 16.87 14.94
CA GLY A 64 8.84 16.82 15.65
C GLY A 64 8.77 17.25 17.12
N PRO A 65 9.85 17.05 17.90
CA PRO A 65 9.95 17.53 19.26
C PRO A 65 9.69 19.04 19.36
N GLY A 66 8.75 19.45 20.22
CA GLY A 66 8.40 20.86 20.42
C GLY A 66 7.33 21.40 19.47
N SER A 67 6.86 20.61 18.49
CA SER A 67 5.72 20.98 17.66
C SER A 67 4.45 21.09 18.50
N PRO A 68 3.63 22.15 18.34
CA PRO A 68 2.31 22.25 18.98
C PRO A 68 1.40 21.06 18.67
N GLN A 69 1.55 20.44 17.49
CA GLN A 69 0.76 19.27 17.09
C GLN A 69 1.03 18.06 17.97
N THR A 70 2.25 17.95 18.52
CA THR A 70 2.65 16.83 19.39
C THR A 70 2.36 17.03 20.87
N GLN A 71 1.88 18.21 21.27
CA GLN A 71 1.59 18.50 22.67
C GLN A 71 0.41 17.68 23.18
N GLY A 72 0.59 17.11 24.38
CA GLY A 72 -0.42 16.29 25.06
C GLY A 72 -0.55 14.87 24.50
N ILE A 73 0.33 14.44 23.59
CA ILE A 73 0.34 13.05 23.11
C ILE A 73 0.87 12.15 24.22
N ILE A 74 0.11 11.08 24.49
CA ILE A 74 0.46 10.01 25.42
C ILE A 74 0.44 8.70 24.66
N TRP A 75 1.47 7.89 24.83
CA TRP A 75 1.54 6.57 24.24
C TRP A 75 0.85 5.57 25.15
N LYS A 76 -0.20 4.92 24.65
CA LYS A 76 -1.01 3.95 25.40
C LYS A 76 -1.10 2.63 24.65
N ARG A 77 -1.14 1.52 25.37
CA ARG A 77 -1.44 0.21 24.77
C ARG A 77 -2.94 0.03 24.56
N PRO A 78 -3.39 -0.81 23.61
CA PRO A 78 -4.79 -1.21 23.46
C PRO A 78 -5.47 -1.66 24.77
N THR A 79 -4.73 -2.36 25.64
CA THR A 79 -5.20 -2.80 26.97
C THR A 79 -5.50 -1.64 27.94
N GLU A 80 -5.02 -0.43 27.66
CA GLU A 80 -5.29 0.79 28.44
C GLU A 80 -6.41 1.65 27.82
N LEU A 81 -6.83 1.32 26.60
CA LEU A 81 -7.82 2.07 25.82
C LEU A 81 -9.19 1.42 25.84
N CYS A 82 -9.24 0.08 25.82
CA CYS A 82 -10.48 -0.67 25.86
C CYS A 82 -10.34 -1.94 26.72
N PRO A 83 -11.45 -2.47 27.28
CA PRO A 83 -11.40 -3.62 28.20
C PRO A 83 -11.14 -4.96 27.50
N SER A 84 -11.42 -5.08 26.20
CA SER A 84 -11.24 -6.31 25.44
C SER A 84 -10.65 -6.00 24.06
N PRO A 85 -9.35 -5.65 24.00
CA PRO A 85 -8.68 -5.39 22.73
C PRO A 85 -8.60 -6.68 21.92
N GLN A 86 -8.84 -6.56 20.63
CA GLN A 86 -8.77 -7.62 19.65
C GLN A 86 -7.77 -7.22 18.58
N PHE A 87 -7.03 -8.20 18.06
CA PHE A 87 -6.13 -7.93 16.96
C PHE A 87 -6.95 -7.73 15.68
N ILE A 88 -7.75 -8.73 15.32
CA ILE A 88 -8.67 -8.74 14.17
C ILE A 88 -10.03 -9.30 14.65
N ILE A 89 -11.15 -8.69 14.25
CA ILE A 89 -12.52 -9.11 14.59
C ILE A 89 -13.30 -9.42 13.32
N GLY A 90 -13.76 -10.66 13.17
CA GLY A 90 -14.65 -11.01 12.04
C GLY A 90 -13.98 -11.00 10.66
N GLY A 91 -12.65 -10.93 10.62
CA GLY A 91 -11.85 -10.75 9.40
C GLY A 91 -11.29 -9.33 9.33
N ALA A 92 -10.14 -9.16 8.70
CA ALA A 92 -9.55 -7.83 8.55
C ALA A 92 -10.10 -7.21 7.27
N THR A 93 -10.89 -6.16 7.42
CA THR A 93 -11.67 -5.57 6.35
C THR A 93 -11.31 -4.11 6.14
N ARG A 94 -11.73 -3.56 4.99
CA ARG A 94 -11.47 -2.16 4.67
C ARG A 94 -12.09 -1.18 5.67
N THR A 95 -13.20 -1.51 6.34
CA THR A 95 -13.81 -0.64 7.37
C THR A 95 -12.93 -0.46 8.61
N ASP A 96 -11.93 -1.31 8.77
CA ASP A 96 -10.95 -1.21 9.87
C ASP A 96 -9.91 -0.10 9.60
N ILE A 97 -10.04 0.60 8.47
CA ILE A 97 -9.13 1.61 7.96
C ILE A 97 -9.85 2.97 7.90
N CYS A 98 -9.67 3.76 8.96
CA CYS A 98 -10.10 5.16 9.07
C CYS A 98 -8.90 6.06 9.35
N GLN A 99 -8.72 7.08 8.52
CA GLN A 99 -7.58 8.00 8.62
C GLN A 99 -7.64 8.87 9.87
N GLY A 100 -6.50 8.98 10.56
CA GLY A 100 -6.31 9.94 11.65
C GLY A 100 -5.72 11.27 11.17
N GLY A 101 -4.99 11.95 12.05
CA GLY A 101 -4.42 13.28 11.79
C GLY A 101 -3.13 13.32 10.94
N LEU A 102 -2.82 12.27 10.18
CA LEU A 102 -1.60 12.18 9.36
C LEU A 102 -1.97 12.18 7.87
N GLY A 103 -1.19 12.90 7.05
CA GLY A 103 -1.39 12.99 5.60
C GLY A 103 -0.84 11.79 4.83
N ASP A 104 -1.23 10.58 5.22
CA ASP A 104 -0.78 9.31 4.66
C ASP A 104 -1.91 8.48 4.04
N CYS A 105 -2.96 9.15 3.55
CA CYS A 105 -4.07 8.55 2.82
C CYS A 105 -3.67 7.52 1.75
N TRP A 106 -2.54 7.75 1.08
CA TRP A 106 -1.93 6.82 0.10
C TRP A 106 -1.63 5.44 0.69
N LEU A 107 -1.15 5.40 1.94
CA LEU A 107 -0.86 4.16 2.65
C LEU A 107 -2.16 3.47 3.06
N LEU A 108 -3.12 4.23 3.57
CA LEU A 108 -4.40 3.69 4.02
C LEU A 108 -5.23 3.14 2.86
N ALA A 109 -5.23 3.81 1.69
CA ALA A 109 -5.82 3.26 0.47
C ALA A 109 -5.13 1.95 0.05
N ALA A 110 -3.81 1.86 0.22
CA ALA A 110 -3.09 0.62 -0.03
C ALA A 110 -3.50 -0.50 0.93
N ILE A 111 -3.63 -0.20 2.24
CA ILE A 111 -4.06 -1.17 3.25
C ILE A 111 -5.52 -1.60 3.00
N ALA A 112 -6.42 -0.66 2.69
CA ALA A 112 -7.82 -0.96 2.38
C ALA A 112 -7.94 -1.88 1.16
N SER A 113 -7.15 -1.63 0.11
CA SER A 113 -7.09 -2.53 -1.06
C SER A 113 -6.54 -3.91 -0.70
N LEU A 114 -5.53 -3.99 0.18
CA LEU A 114 -4.94 -5.25 0.65
C LEU A 114 -5.99 -6.15 1.32
N THR A 115 -6.98 -5.58 2.03
CA THR A 115 -8.04 -6.35 2.68
C THR A 115 -8.95 -7.12 1.72
N LEU A 116 -8.96 -6.77 0.43
CA LEU A 116 -9.72 -7.50 -0.59
C LEU A 116 -9.08 -8.84 -0.96
N ASN A 117 -7.83 -9.08 -0.54
CA ASN A 117 -7.09 -10.30 -0.79
C ASN A 117 -6.52 -10.84 0.53
N GLU A 118 -7.25 -11.76 1.17
CA GLU A 118 -6.87 -12.34 2.46
C GLU A 118 -5.50 -13.02 2.43
N GLU A 119 -5.12 -13.65 1.32
CA GLU A 119 -3.82 -14.33 1.20
C GLU A 119 -2.66 -13.32 1.28
N LEU A 120 -2.77 -12.20 0.57
CA LEU A 120 -1.80 -11.12 0.64
C LEU A 120 -1.83 -10.41 1.99
N LEU A 121 -3.02 -10.19 2.54
CA LEU A 121 -3.18 -9.56 3.83
C LEU A 121 -2.46 -10.35 4.92
N TYR A 122 -2.67 -11.66 4.99
CA TYR A 122 -2.06 -12.50 6.02
C TYR A 122 -0.56 -12.76 5.82
N ARG A 123 -0.02 -12.40 4.65
CA ARG A 123 1.42 -12.30 4.44
C ARG A 123 2.00 -11.08 5.14
N VAL A 124 1.33 -9.93 5.03
CA VAL A 124 1.78 -8.67 5.67
C VAL A 124 1.45 -8.66 7.16
N VAL A 125 0.30 -9.22 7.53
CA VAL A 125 -0.28 -9.27 8.89
C VAL A 125 -0.41 -10.73 9.33
N PRO A 126 0.65 -11.35 9.88
CA PRO A 126 0.62 -12.73 10.33
C PRO A 126 -0.50 -13.01 11.34
N ARG A 127 -1.19 -14.15 11.17
CA ARG A 127 -2.36 -14.55 12.00
C ARG A 127 -1.99 -15.09 13.38
N ASP A 128 -0.70 -15.25 13.69
CA ASP A 128 -0.20 -15.86 14.94
C ASP A 128 -0.09 -14.86 16.10
N GLN A 129 -0.98 -13.86 16.11
CA GLN A 129 -0.94 -12.68 16.96
C GLN A 129 -2.31 -12.37 17.53
N ASP A 130 -2.36 -12.07 18.83
CA ASP A 130 -3.57 -11.71 19.55
C ASP A 130 -3.24 -10.93 20.84
N PHE A 131 -4.28 -10.52 21.57
CA PHE A 131 -4.15 -9.86 22.88
C PHE A 131 -4.50 -10.79 24.06
N GLN A 132 -4.82 -12.05 23.81
CA GLN A 132 -5.37 -12.99 24.79
C GLN A 132 -4.37 -14.10 25.15
N GLU A 133 -3.83 -14.80 24.16
CA GLU A 133 -2.89 -15.90 24.28
C GLU A 133 -1.45 -15.43 24.07
N ASN A 134 -0.55 -15.78 25.00
CA ASN A 134 0.88 -15.42 24.89
C ASN A 134 1.13 -13.91 24.69
N TYR A 135 0.21 -13.07 25.14
CA TYR A 135 0.33 -11.63 25.03
C TYR A 135 1.53 -11.12 25.85
N ALA A 136 2.43 -10.42 25.16
CA ALA A 136 3.61 -9.79 25.74
C ALA A 136 3.79 -8.34 25.25
N GLY A 137 2.74 -7.72 24.71
CA GLY A 137 2.77 -6.34 24.20
C GLY A 137 3.70 -6.17 22.99
N ILE A 138 3.83 -7.21 22.15
CA ILE A 138 4.73 -7.31 20.99
C ILE A 138 3.98 -7.91 19.80
N PHE A 139 4.18 -7.32 18.62
CA PHE A 139 3.57 -7.72 17.35
C PHE A 139 4.62 -7.66 16.23
N HIS A 140 4.35 -8.30 15.10
CA HIS A 140 5.21 -8.32 13.93
C HIS A 140 4.41 -8.25 12.63
N PHE A 141 5.04 -7.68 11.62
CA PHE A 141 4.49 -7.47 10.28
C PHE A 141 5.57 -7.73 9.24
N GLN A 142 5.18 -8.07 8.02
CA GLN A 142 6.14 -8.25 6.93
C GLN A 142 5.89 -7.25 5.81
N PHE A 143 6.97 -6.61 5.37
CA PHE A 143 6.93 -5.68 4.25
C PHE A 143 7.96 -6.10 3.22
N TRP A 144 7.57 -6.06 1.96
CA TRP A 144 8.50 -6.14 0.86
C TRP A 144 9.29 -4.83 0.80
N GLN A 145 10.61 -4.92 0.67
CA GLN A 145 11.51 -3.78 0.59
C GLN A 145 12.54 -4.02 -0.50
N TYR A 146 12.29 -3.45 -1.67
CA TYR A 146 13.26 -3.39 -2.77
C TYR A 146 13.80 -4.76 -3.21
N GLY A 147 12.94 -5.78 -3.23
CA GLY A 147 13.25 -7.14 -3.65
C GLY A 147 13.40 -8.16 -2.53
N GLU A 148 13.29 -7.73 -1.27
CA GLU A 148 13.45 -8.61 -0.10
C GLU A 148 12.30 -8.39 0.88
N TRP A 149 11.72 -9.47 1.41
CA TRP A 149 10.78 -9.40 2.53
C TRP A 149 11.51 -9.11 3.83
N VAL A 150 10.94 -8.23 4.64
CA VAL A 150 11.49 -7.75 5.90
C VAL A 150 10.43 -7.88 7.00
N GLU A 151 10.74 -8.64 8.04
CA GLU A 151 9.94 -8.75 9.26
C GLU A 151 10.26 -7.57 10.19
N VAL A 152 9.23 -6.83 10.58
CA VAL A 152 9.32 -5.67 11.46
C VAL A 152 8.56 -5.97 12.74
N VAL A 153 9.30 -6.02 13.85
CA VAL A 153 8.75 -6.18 15.20
C VAL A 153 8.43 -4.81 15.79
N ILE A 154 7.32 -4.68 16.51
CA ILE A 154 6.96 -3.49 17.28
C ILE A 154 6.38 -3.88 18.64
N ASP A 155 6.40 -2.96 19.60
CA ASP A 155 5.44 -3.02 20.71
C ASP A 155 4.08 -2.41 20.32
N ASP A 156 3.06 -2.57 21.15
CA ASP A 156 1.70 -2.09 20.89
C ASP A 156 1.37 -0.70 21.49
N ARG A 157 2.37 0.09 21.92
CA ARG A 157 2.11 1.45 22.39
C ARG A 157 1.73 2.34 21.21
N LEU A 158 0.53 2.92 21.20
CA LEU A 158 0.03 3.76 20.13
C LEU A 158 -0.05 5.23 20.58
N PRO A 159 0.24 6.22 19.69
CA PRO A 159 0.06 7.63 20.00
C PRO A 159 -1.41 7.98 20.21
N THR A 160 -1.73 8.57 21.35
CA THR A 160 -3.10 9.00 21.68
C THR A 160 -3.14 10.44 22.14
N LYS A 161 -4.29 11.09 21.94
CA LYS A 161 -4.60 12.40 22.50
C LYS A 161 -6.02 12.35 23.04
N ASN A 162 -6.21 12.80 24.29
CA ASN A 162 -7.50 12.73 24.97
C ASN A 162 -8.13 11.32 25.02
N GLY A 163 -7.30 10.27 25.03
CA GLY A 163 -7.76 8.87 25.05
C GLY A 163 -8.19 8.29 23.70
N GLN A 164 -8.08 9.06 22.61
CA GLN A 164 -8.34 8.60 21.24
C GLN A 164 -7.03 8.37 20.48
N LEU A 165 -7.02 7.40 19.58
CA LEU A 165 -5.90 7.18 18.66
C LEU A 165 -5.71 8.40 17.76
N LEU A 166 -4.45 8.79 17.53
CA LEU A 166 -4.14 9.97 16.73
C LEU A 166 -4.08 9.68 15.22
N PHE A 167 -3.70 8.46 14.85
CA PHE A 167 -3.46 8.04 13.48
C PHE A 167 -4.47 6.96 13.05
N LEU A 168 -4.09 6.03 12.18
CA LEU A 168 -4.97 4.98 11.69
C LEU A 168 -5.66 4.21 12.83
N HIS A 169 -6.96 4.00 12.69
CA HIS A 169 -7.78 3.22 13.60
C HIS A 169 -8.94 2.53 12.87
N SER A 170 -9.53 1.52 13.51
CA SER A 170 -10.76 0.88 13.05
C SER A 170 -11.97 1.66 13.54
N GLU A 171 -13.06 1.64 12.76
CA GLU A 171 -14.38 2.06 13.24
C GLU A 171 -14.81 1.24 14.48
N GLN A 172 -14.38 -0.03 14.53
CA GLN A 172 -14.54 -0.88 15.70
C GLN A 172 -13.50 -0.49 16.76
N GLY A 173 -13.94 0.25 17.78
CA GLY A 173 -13.05 0.83 18.80
C GLY A 173 -12.23 -0.15 19.66
N ASN A 174 -12.38 -1.47 19.47
CA ASN A 174 -11.59 -2.50 20.13
C ASN A 174 -10.74 -3.36 19.17
N GLU A 175 -10.60 -2.99 17.89
CA GLU A 175 -9.75 -3.67 16.91
C GLU A 175 -8.51 -2.83 16.56
N PHE A 176 -7.32 -3.46 16.50
CA PHE A 176 -6.04 -2.71 16.47
C PHE A 176 -5.00 -3.15 15.44
N TRP A 177 -5.26 -4.17 14.61
CA TRP A 177 -4.26 -4.63 13.62
C TRP A 177 -3.81 -3.51 12.67
N SER A 178 -4.73 -2.67 12.21
CA SER A 178 -4.47 -1.60 11.25
C SER A 178 -3.58 -0.50 11.85
N ALA A 179 -3.90 -0.05 13.06
CA ALA A 179 -3.10 0.90 13.82
C ALA A 179 -1.66 0.39 14.07
N LEU A 180 -1.53 -0.90 14.39
CA LEU A 180 -0.23 -1.55 14.61
C LEU A 180 0.55 -1.74 13.30
N LEU A 181 -0.13 -2.03 12.19
CA LEU A 181 0.47 -2.12 10.87
C LEU A 181 1.07 -0.77 10.44
N GLU A 182 0.32 0.32 10.58
CA GLU A 182 0.80 1.68 10.30
C GLU A 182 2.02 2.02 11.18
N LYS A 183 1.99 1.67 12.48
CA LYS A 183 3.15 1.84 13.37
C LYS A 183 4.39 1.09 12.88
N ALA A 184 4.23 -0.17 12.47
CA ALA A 184 5.34 -0.97 11.96
C ALA A 184 5.91 -0.37 10.67
N TYR A 185 5.06 0.15 9.80
CA TYR A 185 5.46 0.83 8.58
C TYR A 185 6.12 2.19 8.86
N ALA A 186 5.66 2.93 9.87
CA ALA A 186 6.29 4.15 10.38
C ALA A 186 7.70 3.86 10.92
N LYS A 187 7.85 2.78 11.71
CA LYS A 187 9.16 2.30 12.17
C LYS A 187 10.09 1.97 11.01
N LEU A 188 9.61 1.24 10.02
CA LEU A 188 10.39 0.90 8.83
C LEU A 188 10.87 2.16 8.08
N ASN A 189 10.07 3.22 8.08
CA ASN A 189 10.41 4.50 7.45
C ASN A 189 11.13 5.51 8.38
N GLY A 190 11.22 5.20 9.67
CA GLY A 190 11.97 5.92 10.70
C GLY A 190 11.11 6.74 11.67
N CYS A 191 9.94 7.21 11.27
CA CYS A 191 8.95 7.91 12.09
C CYS A 191 7.59 8.00 11.36
N TYR A 192 6.52 8.36 12.07
CA TYR A 192 5.19 8.59 11.46
C TYR A 192 5.21 9.71 10.42
N GLU A 193 5.88 10.84 10.70
CA GLU A 193 5.97 11.97 9.77
C GLU A 193 6.63 11.61 8.43
N ALA A 194 7.45 10.55 8.37
CA ALA A 194 8.02 10.08 7.11
C ALA A 194 6.97 9.48 6.14
N LEU A 195 5.81 9.09 6.68
CA LEU A 195 4.67 8.57 5.92
C LEU A 195 3.86 9.69 5.26
N ALA A 196 3.93 10.92 5.77
CA ALA A 196 3.22 12.07 5.19
C ALA A 196 3.64 12.31 3.73
N GLY A 197 2.67 12.28 2.83
CA GLY A 197 2.84 12.41 1.39
C GLY A 197 3.49 11.18 0.74
N GLY A 198 2.78 10.60 -0.23
CA GLY A 198 3.21 9.41 -0.96
C GLY A 198 2.29 9.08 -2.12
N SER A 199 2.66 8.04 -2.87
CA SER A 199 1.80 7.42 -3.88
C SER A 199 1.36 6.04 -3.43
N THR A 200 0.11 5.67 -3.71
CA THR A 200 -0.49 4.40 -3.30
C THR A 200 0.32 3.22 -3.82
N VAL A 201 0.94 3.33 -5.00
CA VAL A 201 1.84 2.28 -5.53
C VAL A 201 3.00 1.93 -4.60
N GLU A 202 3.51 2.88 -3.82
CA GLU A 202 4.60 2.58 -2.88
C GLU A 202 4.11 1.59 -1.80
N GLY A 203 2.86 1.75 -1.35
CA GLY A 203 2.23 0.85 -0.39
C GLY A 203 1.91 -0.49 -1.04
N PHE A 204 1.36 -0.48 -2.25
CA PHE A 204 1.08 -1.71 -2.98
C PHE A 204 2.33 -2.56 -3.20
N GLU A 205 3.43 -1.96 -3.65
CA GLU A 205 4.70 -2.66 -3.85
C GLU A 205 5.25 -3.19 -2.53
N ASP A 206 5.21 -2.39 -1.46
CA ASP A 206 5.69 -2.81 -0.13
C ASP A 206 4.81 -3.87 0.54
N PHE A 207 3.54 -4.01 0.15
CA PHE A 207 2.63 -5.04 0.66
C PHE A 207 2.58 -6.31 -0.18
N THR A 208 3.00 -6.26 -1.45
CA THR A 208 2.81 -7.38 -2.37
C THR A 208 4.09 -7.91 -3.00
N GLY A 209 5.12 -7.07 -3.09
CA GLY A 209 6.28 -7.30 -3.96
C GLY A 209 5.95 -7.25 -5.46
N GLY A 210 4.76 -6.77 -5.82
CA GLY A 210 4.27 -6.64 -7.18
C GLY A 210 4.92 -5.48 -7.96
N ILE A 211 4.44 -5.29 -9.19
CA ILE A 211 4.86 -4.20 -10.07
C ILE A 211 3.64 -3.36 -10.41
N SER A 212 3.77 -2.04 -10.24
CA SER A 212 2.66 -1.12 -10.48
C SER A 212 2.68 -0.48 -11.87
N GLU A 213 1.49 -0.33 -12.44
CA GLU A 213 1.21 0.37 -13.69
C GLU A 213 0.29 1.56 -13.44
N PHE A 214 0.40 2.58 -14.31
CA PHE A 214 -0.39 3.80 -14.23
C PHE A 214 -1.19 4.00 -15.51
N TYR A 215 -2.45 4.40 -15.35
CA TYR A 215 -3.34 4.78 -16.44
C TYR A 215 -3.78 6.24 -16.27
N ASP A 216 -3.53 7.07 -17.28
CA ASP A 216 -4.03 8.45 -17.35
C ASP A 216 -5.51 8.41 -17.77
N LEU A 217 -6.40 8.76 -16.85
CA LEU A 217 -7.85 8.72 -17.08
C LEU A 217 -8.33 9.87 -17.97
N LYS A 218 -7.49 10.86 -18.30
CA LYS A 218 -7.79 11.83 -19.36
C LYS A 218 -7.65 11.22 -20.75
N LYS A 219 -6.95 10.09 -20.87
CA LYS A 219 -6.74 9.32 -22.10
C LYS A 219 -6.87 7.82 -21.81
N PRO A 220 -8.05 7.37 -21.34
CA PRO A 220 -8.21 5.99 -20.92
C PRO A 220 -8.19 5.07 -22.15
N PRO A 221 -7.67 3.84 -22.01
CA PRO A 221 -7.78 2.84 -23.06
C PRO A 221 -9.26 2.46 -23.27
N ALA A 222 -9.65 2.13 -24.50
CA ALA A 222 -11.05 1.82 -24.84
C ALA A 222 -11.60 0.61 -24.05
N ASN A 223 -10.73 -0.31 -23.63
CA ASN A 223 -11.04 -1.49 -22.85
C ASN A 223 -10.79 -1.31 -21.33
N LEU A 224 -10.73 -0.08 -20.80
CA LEU A 224 -10.44 0.19 -19.39
C LEU A 224 -11.25 -0.66 -18.40
N TYR A 225 -12.56 -0.80 -18.62
CA TYR A 225 -13.43 -1.64 -17.78
C TYR A 225 -12.95 -3.10 -17.69
N GLN A 226 -12.56 -3.68 -18.83
CA GLN A 226 -12.05 -5.06 -18.91
C GLN A 226 -10.73 -5.18 -18.16
N ILE A 227 -9.84 -4.18 -18.27
CA ILE A 227 -8.56 -4.13 -17.55
C ILE A 227 -8.81 -4.13 -16.05
N ILE A 228 -9.66 -3.24 -15.54
CA ILE A 228 -9.99 -3.15 -14.10
C ILE A 228 -10.60 -4.47 -13.61
N ARG A 229 -11.56 -5.02 -14.36
CA ARG A 229 -12.23 -6.28 -14.01
C ARG A 229 -11.26 -7.45 -13.95
N LYS A 230 -10.35 -7.57 -14.93
CA LYS A 230 -9.32 -8.61 -14.95
C LYS A 230 -8.35 -8.44 -13.77
N ALA A 231 -7.90 -7.22 -13.50
CA ALA A 231 -7.00 -6.92 -12.39
C ALA A 231 -7.62 -7.30 -11.03
N LEU A 232 -8.86 -6.89 -10.76
CA LEU A 232 -9.57 -7.24 -9.53
C LEU A 232 -9.74 -8.76 -9.36
N ARG A 233 -10.08 -9.48 -10.44
CA ARG A 233 -10.19 -10.96 -10.42
C ARG A 233 -8.85 -11.65 -10.20
N ALA A 234 -7.76 -11.08 -10.70
CA ALA A 234 -6.41 -11.57 -10.47
C ALA A 234 -5.89 -11.23 -9.06
N GLY A 235 -6.67 -10.53 -8.24
CA GLY A 235 -6.27 -10.11 -6.91
C GLY A 235 -5.31 -8.92 -6.89
N SER A 236 -5.10 -8.24 -8.01
CA SER A 236 -4.30 -7.00 -8.07
C SER A 236 -4.87 -5.95 -7.13
N LEU A 237 -4.01 -5.09 -6.61
CA LEU A 237 -4.42 -3.95 -5.79
C LEU A 237 -4.61 -2.73 -6.67
N LEU A 238 -5.74 -2.03 -6.53
CA LEU A 238 -6.10 -0.92 -7.40
C LEU A 238 -6.37 0.34 -6.58
N GLY A 239 -5.76 1.45 -6.99
CA GLY A 239 -5.94 2.76 -6.40
C GLY A 239 -6.25 3.80 -7.45
N CYS A 240 -6.87 4.91 -7.07
CA CYS A 240 -7.10 6.04 -7.97
C CYS A 240 -6.99 7.36 -7.23
N SER A 241 -6.78 8.44 -7.98
CA SER A 241 -6.64 9.78 -7.41
C SER A 241 -7.07 10.88 -8.38
N ILE A 242 -7.36 12.04 -7.80
CA ILE A 242 -7.73 13.26 -8.52
C ILE A 242 -6.54 14.23 -8.44
N ASP A 243 -5.99 14.62 -9.60
CA ASP A 243 -4.87 15.56 -9.65
C ASP A 243 -5.34 16.97 -9.29
N VAL A 244 -4.47 17.71 -8.60
CA VAL A 244 -4.65 19.13 -8.28
C VAL A 244 -3.72 20.01 -9.12
N SER A 245 -4.16 21.22 -9.43
CA SER A 245 -3.33 22.21 -10.15
C SER A 245 -2.39 22.98 -9.22
N SER A 246 -2.67 22.97 -7.90
CA SER A 246 -1.84 23.64 -6.90
C SER A 246 -1.92 22.94 -5.54
N ALA A 247 -0.90 23.14 -4.70
CA ALA A 247 -0.87 22.58 -3.35
C ALA A 247 -1.97 23.14 -2.43
N ALA A 248 -2.52 24.31 -2.75
CA ALA A 248 -3.62 24.90 -2.00
C ALA A 248 -4.96 24.17 -2.19
N GLU A 249 -5.07 23.35 -3.25
CA GLU A 249 -6.25 22.50 -3.50
C GLU A 249 -6.09 21.09 -2.92
N ALA A 250 -4.97 20.78 -2.26
CA ALA A 250 -4.78 19.48 -1.64
C ALA A 250 -5.85 19.23 -0.57
N GLU A 251 -6.45 18.04 -0.60
CA GLU A 251 -7.56 17.62 0.28
C GLU A 251 -8.83 18.51 0.17
N ALA A 252 -8.94 19.34 -0.87
CA ALA A 252 -10.16 20.11 -1.12
C ALA A 252 -11.31 19.18 -1.54
N ILE A 253 -12.46 19.33 -0.87
CA ILE A 253 -13.69 18.59 -1.19
C ILE A 253 -14.43 19.30 -2.33
N THR A 254 -14.76 18.55 -3.38
CA THR A 254 -15.55 19.02 -4.53
C THR A 254 -17.03 19.20 -4.16
N SER A 255 -17.81 19.85 -5.03
CA SER A 255 -19.26 19.96 -4.86
C SER A 255 -20.00 18.61 -4.87
N GLN A 256 -19.37 17.56 -5.41
CA GLN A 256 -19.90 16.19 -5.42
C GLN A 256 -19.25 15.30 -4.35
N LYS A 257 -18.65 15.92 -3.32
CA LYS A 257 -18.03 15.28 -2.16
C LYS A 257 -16.80 14.39 -2.44
N LEU A 258 -16.19 14.46 -3.62
CA LEU A 258 -14.88 13.85 -3.86
C LEU A 258 -13.75 14.73 -3.31
N VAL A 259 -12.72 14.12 -2.74
CA VAL A 259 -11.53 14.77 -2.16
C VAL A 259 -10.41 14.78 -3.19
N LYS A 260 -9.81 15.95 -3.45
CA LYS A 260 -8.69 16.08 -4.40
C LYS A 260 -7.33 15.78 -3.76
N SER A 261 -6.34 15.40 -4.57
CA SER A 261 -4.99 15.03 -4.10
C SER A 261 -5.01 13.96 -2.99
N HIS A 262 -6.00 13.06 -3.07
CA HIS A 262 -6.30 12.03 -2.10
C HIS A 262 -6.36 10.68 -2.78
N ALA A 263 -5.93 9.64 -2.08
CA ALA A 263 -5.93 8.29 -2.61
C ALA A 263 -7.24 7.58 -2.27
N TYR A 264 -7.87 6.99 -3.28
CA TYR A 264 -9.03 6.11 -3.15
C TYR A 264 -8.63 4.69 -3.53
N SER A 265 -9.30 3.70 -2.92
CA SER A 265 -9.18 2.30 -3.35
C SER A 265 -10.25 1.98 -4.37
N VAL A 266 -9.94 1.19 -5.40
CA VAL A 266 -10.96 0.61 -6.29
C VAL A 266 -11.30 -0.78 -5.75
N THR A 267 -12.53 -0.98 -5.29
CA THR A 267 -12.92 -2.19 -4.55
C THR A 267 -13.89 -3.09 -5.30
N GLY A 268 -14.30 -2.72 -6.51
CA GLY A 268 -15.21 -3.52 -7.32
C GLY A 268 -15.55 -2.88 -8.66
N VAL A 269 -15.97 -3.72 -9.61
CA VAL A 269 -16.63 -3.28 -10.85
C VAL A 269 -17.75 -4.25 -11.19
N GLU A 270 -18.88 -3.71 -11.60
CA GLU A 270 -20.07 -4.49 -11.93
C GLU A 270 -20.74 -3.92 -13.17
N GLU A 271 -21.48 -4.76 -13.89
CA GLU A 271 -22.36 -4.33 -14.97
C GLU A 271 -23.80 -4.63 -14.53
N VAL A 272 -24.66 -3.63 -14.64
CA VAL A 272 -26.07 -3.73 -14.27
C VAL A 272 -26.94 -3.36 -15.46
N ASN A 273 -28.13 -3.96 -15.54
CA ASN A 273 -29.14 -3.52 -16.49
C ASN A 273 -29.93 -2.36 -15.88
N PHE A 274 -29.70 -1.15 -16.38
CA PHE A 274 -30.41 0.06 -15.99
C PHE A 274 -31.37 0.45 -17.12
N GLN A 275 -32.68 0.32 -16.86
CA GLN A 275 -33.74 0.68 -17.81
C GLN A 275 -33.63 0.03 -19.20
N GLY A 276 -33.11 -1.20 -19.29
CA GLY A 276 -32.94 -1.93 -20.55
C GLY A 276 -31.58 -1.74 -21.22
N HIS A 277 -30.68 -0.96 -20.61
CA HIS A 277 -29.34 -0.69 -21.12
C HIS A 277 -28.27 -1.18 -20.13
N PRO A 278 -27.15 -1.74 -20.62
CA PRO A 278 -26.03 -2.10 -19.75
C PRO A 278 -25.30 -0.84 -19.25
N GLU A 279 -25.20 -0.70 -17.93
CA GLU A 279 -24.48 0.38 -17.25
C GLU A 279 -23.30 -0.22 -16.48
N LYS A 280 -22.11 0.36 -16.66
CA LYS A 280 -20.87 -0.10 -16.02
C LYS A 280 -20.59 0.73 -14.79
N LEU A 281 -20.57 0.07 -13.64
CA LEU A 281 -20.34 0.68 -12.34
C LEU A 281 -18.95 0.32 -11.82
N ILE A 282 -18.37 1.25 -11.06
CA ILE A 282 -17.12 1.08 -10.33
C ILE A 282 -17.37 1.47 -8.87
N ARG A 283 -16.86 0.64 -7.96
CA ARG A 283 -16.93 0.88 -6.52
C ARG A 283 -15.59 1.40 -6.04
N LEU A 284 -15.63 2.54 -5.35
CA LEU A 284 -14.47 3.19 -4.77
C LEU A 284 -14.62 3.27 -3.26
N ARG A 285 -13.52 3.32 -2.54
CA ARG A 285 -13.52 3.59 -1.10
C ARG A 285 -12.58 4.74 -0.74
N ASN A 286 -13.13 5.70 0.01
CA ASN A 286 -12.41 6.75 0.69
C ASN A 286 -11.76 6.18 1.99
N PRO A 287 -10.43 6.22 2.15
CA PRO A 287 -9.76 5.75 3.36
C PRO A 287 -10.05 6.58 4.63
N TRP A 288 -10.77 7.70 4.52
CA TRP A 288 -11.30 8.39 5.71
C TRP A 288 -12.38 7.59 6.43
N GLY A 289 -13.04 6.65 5.75
CA GLY A 289 -14.19 5.94 6.29
C GLY A 289 -15.48 6.77 6.30
N GLU A 290 -15.46 7.94 5.66
CA GLU A 290 -16.56 8.88 5.55
C GLU A 290 -16.36 9.76 4.30
N VAL A 291 -17.34 10.62 4.01
CA VAL A 291 -17.35 11.55 2.87
C VAL A 291 -17.40 10.80 1.54
N GLU A 292 -18.63 10.51 1.14
CA GLU A 292 -18.95 9.73 -0.06
C GLU A 292 -19.48 10.57 -1.21
N TRP A 293 -19.32 10.03 -2.43
CA TRP A 293 -19.87 10.59 -3.67
C TRP A 293 -21.36 10.90 -3.55
N SER A 294 -21.77 12.08 -4.02
CA SER A 294 -23.17 12.53 -3.94
C SER A 294 -23.86 12.63 -5.31
N GLY A 295 -23.34 11.96 -6.34
CA GLY A 295 -23.91 11.96 -7.68
C GLY A 295 -24.68 10.67 -8.00
N ALA A 296 -24.84 10.37 -9.29
CA ALA A 296 -25.51 9.15 -9.74
C ALA A 296 -24.85 7.91 -9.14
N TRP A 297 -25.67 6.94 -8.70
CA TRP A 297 -25.25 5.70 -8.03
C TRP A 297 -24.63 5.83 -6.64
N SER A 298 -24.65 7.02 -6.02
CA SER A 298 -24.44 7.13 -4.58
C SER A 298 -25.46 6.31 -3.78
N ASP A 299 -25.21 6.08 -2.50
CA ASP A 299 -26.08 5.29 -1.61
C ASP A 299 -27.55 5.74 -1.57
N ASP A 300 -27.81 7.04 -1.71
CA ASP A 300 -29.16 7.59 -1.74
C ASP A 300 -29.71 7.87 -3.16
N ALA A 301 -28.99 7.42 -4.20
CA ALA A 301 -29.31 7.76 -5.57
C ALA A 301 -30.56 7.00 -6.07
N PRO A 302 -31.50 7.67 -6.76
CA PRO A 302 -32.73 7.04 -7.24
C PRO A 302 -32.50 6.00 -8.34
N GLU A 303 -31.35 6.00 -9.01
CA GLU A 303 -30.96 5.08 -10.08
C GLU A 303 -31.07 3.61 -9.64
N TRP A 304 -30.75 3.31 -8.38
CA TRP A 304 -30.88 1.98 -7.79
C TRP A 304 -32.31 1.42 -7.84
N ASN A 305 -33.34 2.28 -7.92
CA ASN A 305 -34.73 1.82 -8.01
C ASN A 305 -35.12 1.29 -9.41
N HIS A 306 -34.23 1.44 -10.40
CA HIS A 306 -34.47 1.07 -11.79
C HIS A 306 -33.63 -0.13 -12.27
N ILE A 307 -32.96 -0.82 -11.34
CA ILE A 307 -32.26 -2.08 -11.62
C ILE A 307 -33.02 -3.26 -11.00
N ASP A 308 -32.57 -4.49 -11.30
CA ASP A 308 -33.11 -5.70 -10.68
C ASP A 308 -33.03 -5.62 -9.13
N PRO A 309 -34.12 -5.88 -8.40
CA PRO A 309 -34.13 -5.75 -6.93
C PRO A 309 -33.11 -6.64 -6.20
N ARG A 310 -32.76 -7.81 -6.74
CA ARG A 310 -31.72 -8.68 -6.12
C ARG A 310 -30.35 -8.07 -6.30
N ARG A 311 -30.06 -7.56 -7.50
CA ARG A 311 -28.80 -6.83 -7.77
C ARG A 311 -28.71 -5.57 -6.93
N LYS A 312 -29.82 -4.87 -6.69
CA LYS A 312 -29.87 -3.74 -5.75
C LYS A 312 -29.45 -4.18 -4.34
N GLU A 313 -30.08 -5.21 -3.79
CA GLU A 313 -29.76 -5.71 -2.44
C GLU A 313 -28.28 -6.14 -2.30
N GLU A 314 -27.68 -6.67 -3.37
CA GLU A 314 -26.27 -7.04 -3.39
C GLU A 314 -25.31 -5.84 -3.43
N LEU A 315 -25.66 -4.78 -4.16
CA LEU A 315 -24.74 -3.70 -4.53
C LEU A 315 -24.96 -2.39 -3.75
N ASP A 316 -26.23 -2.03 -3.49
CA ASP A 316 -26.66 -0.80 -2.82
C ASP A 316 -26.67 -1.01 -1.29
N LYS A 317 -25.52 -0.75 -0.66
CA LYS A 317 -25.38 -0.79 0.80
C LYS A 317 -25.38 0.62 1.34
N LYS A 318 -26.48 1.02 1.99
CA LYS A 318 -26.68 2.35 2.56
C LYS A 318 -25.95 2.51 3.90
N VAL A 319 -24.65 2.77 3.87
CA VAL A 319 -23.81 2.91 5.07
C VAL A 319 -22.75 3.97 4.78
N GLU A 320 -22.62 4.97 5.66
CA GLU A 320 -21.51 5.93 5.55
C GLU A 320 -20.23 5.26 6.08
N ASP A 321 -19.53 4.54 5.22
CA ASP A 321 -18.26 3.84 5.50
C ASP A 321 -17.11 4.26 4.55
N GLY A 322 -17.38 5.29 3.73
CA GLY A 322 -16.51 5.84 2.70
C GLY A 322 -16.55 5.08 1.38
N GLU A 323 -17.29 3.96 1.27
CA GLU A 323 -17.45 3.18 0.05
C GLU A 323 -18.68 3.63 -0.74
N PHE A 324 -18.52 3.82 -2.05
CA PHE A 324 -19.63 4.23 -2.91
C PHE A 324 -19.47 3.68 -4.32
N TRP A 325 -20.59 3.57 -5.03
CA TRP A 325 -20.61 3.30 -6.46
C TRP A 325 -20.71 4.60 -7.27
N MET A 326 -20.15 4.56 -8.47
CA MET A 326 -20.39 5.56 -9.50
C MET A 326 -20.34 4.92 -10.89
N SER A 327 -20.86 5.60 -11.91
CA SER A 327 -20.69 5.14 -13.29
C SER A 327 -19.22 5.21 -13.70
N LEU A 328 -18.76 4.29 -14.55
CA LEU A 328 -17.41 4.34 -15.11
C LEU A 328 -17.18 5.64 -15.90
N SER A 329 -18.24 6.17 -16.52
CA SER A 329 -18.21 7.46 -17.23
C SER A 329 -17.94 8.63 -16.29
N ASP A 330 -18.55 8.64 -15.09
CA ASP A 330 -18.26 9.64 -14.06
C ASP A 330 -16.86 9.44 -13.50
N PHE A 331 -16.43 8.20 -13.26
CA PHE A 331 -15.07 7.91 -12.82
C PHE A 331 -14.01 8.51 -13.73
N VAL A 332 -14.10 8.27 -15.04
CA VAL A 332 -13.20 8.84 -16.05
C VAL A 332 -13.25 10.37 -16.09
N ARG A 333 -14.43 10.97 -15.83
CA ARG A 333 -14.59 12.42 -15.83
C ARG A 333 -14.01 13.10 -14.58
N GLN A 334 -14.13 12.45 -13.42
CA GLN A 334 -13.76 13.04 -12.13
C GLN A 334 -12.32 12.71 -11.71
N PHE A 335 -11.87 11.48 -11.98
CA PHE A 335 -10.55 11.00 -11.58
C PHE A 335 -9.50 11.26 -12.66
N SER A 336 -8.24 11.41 -12.23
CA SER A 336 -7.13 11.71 -13.12
C SER A 336 -6.25 10.50 -13.38
N ARG A 337 -6.06 9.64 -12.38
CA ARG A 337 -5.16 8.49 -12.46
C ARG A 337 -5.78 7.24 -11.87
N LEU A 338 -5.49 6.12 -12.51
CA LEU A 338 -5.70 4.78 -11.98
C LEU A 338 -4.33 4.10 -11.84
N GLU A 339 -4.12 3.45 -10.72
CA GLU A 339 -2.90 2.75 -10.31
C GLU A 339 -3.27 1.28 -10.11
N ILE A 340 -2.56 0.36 -10.76
CA ILE A 340 -2.80 -1.08 -10.64
C ILE A 340 -1.49 -1.76 -10.25
N CYS A 341 -1.45 -2.45 -9.12
CA CYS A 341 -0.31 -3.27 -8.73
C CYS A 341 -0.56 -4.72 -9.10
N ASN A 342 0.14 -5.17 -10.14
CA ASN A 342 0.11 -6.55 -10.58
C ASN A 342 0.99 -7.41 -9.69
N LEU A 343 0.43 -8.54 -9.26
CA LEU A 343 1.05 -9.41 -8.29
C LEU A 343 2.26 -10.14 -8.86
N SER A 344 3.29 -10.30 -8.03
CA SER A 344 4.45 -11.11 -8.36
C SER A 344 4.09 -12.61 -8.31
N PRO A 345 4.91 -13.50 -8.88
CA PRO A 345 4.64 -14.95 -8.87
C PRO A 345 4.61 -15.52 -7.45
N ASP A 346 5.32 -14.88 -6.53
CA ASP A 346 5.38 -15.26 -5.13
C ASP A 346 4.15 -14.79 -4.34
N SER A 347 3.27 -13.98 -4.94
CA SER A 347 2.17 -13.29 -4.27
C SER A 347 0.95 -14.18 -4.04
N LEU A 348 0.70 -15.21 -4.86
CA LEU A 348 -0.44 -16.13 -4.71
C LEU A 348 0.00 -17.59 -4.85
N SER A 349 -0.54 -18.46 -4.00
CA SER A 349 -0.34 -19.91 -4.05
C SER A 349 -1.24 -20.63 -5.06
N SER A 350 -2.30 -19.96 -5.55
CA SER A 350 -3.24 -20.53 -6.50
C SER A 350 -2.61 -20.85 -7.86
N GLU A 351 -2.92 -22.03 -8.41
CA GLU A 351 -2.52 -22.47 -9.75
C GLU A 351 -3.39 -21.86 -10.87
N GLU A 352 -4.49 -21.17 -10.52
CA GLU A 352 -5.48 -20.66 -11.48
C GLU A 352 -5.13 -19.29 -12.10
N VAL A 353 -4.09 -18.62 -11.60
CA VAL A 353 -3.69 -17.28 -12.07
C VAL A 353 -2.43 -17.37 -12.94
N HIS A 354 -2.45 -16.72 -14.11
CA HIS A 354 -1.24 -16.56 -14.93
C HIS A 354 -0.11 -15.95 -14.11
N LYS A 355 0.98 -16.71 -13.96
CA LYS A 355 2.14 -16.29 -13.18
C LYS A 355 3.11 -15.52 -14.07
N TRP A 356 3.46 -14.31 -13.67
CA TRP A 356 4.53 -13.55 -14.32
C TRP A 356 5.88 -14.28 -14.18
N ASN A 357 6.86 -13.98 -15.03
CA ASN A 357 8.25 -14.35 -14.76
C ASN A 357 8.98 -13.12 -14.21
N LEU A 358 9.47 -13.21 -12.97
CA LEU A 358 10.15 -12.08 -12.31
C LEU A 358 11.67 -12.24 -12.37
N VAL A 359 12.34 -11.22 -12.91
CA VAL A 359 13.80 -11.10 -12.85
C VAL A 359 14.16 -9.78 -12.18
N LEU A 360 14.89 -9.84 -11.07
CA LEU A 360 15.27 -8.67 -10.28
C LEU A 360 16.76 -8.37 -10.40
N PHE A 361 17.08 -7.13 -10.77
CA PHE A 361 18.45 -6.62 -10.80
C PHE A 361 18.67 -5.57 -9.72
N ASN A 362 19.82 -5.66 -9.04
CA ASN A 362 20.25 -4.67 -8.07
C ASN A 362 21.43 -3.85 -8.61
N GLY A 363 21.30 -2.53 -8.60
CA GLY A 363 22.31 -1.60 -9.10
C GLY A 363 22.57 -0.42 -8.16
N ARG A 364 23.58 0.39 -8.51
CA ARG A 364 23.89 1.65 -7.81
C ARG A 364 24.49 2.66 -8.77
N TRP A 365 24.02 3.91 -8.66
CA TRP A 365 24.66 5.08 -9.29
C TRP A 365 25.64 5.74 -8.32
N THR A 366 26.91 5.82 -8.73
CA THR A 366 27.98 6.42 -7.94
C THR A 366 28.61 7.57 -8.72
N ARG A 367 28.72 8.74 -8.08
CA ARG A 367 29.31 9.94 -8.68
C ARG A 367 30.72 9.64 -9.17
N GLY A 368 31.04 10.07 -10.40
CA GLY A 368 32.36 9.87 -11.02
C GLY A 368 32.60 8.46 -11.60
N SER A 369 31.60 7.58 -11.55
CA SER A 369 31.65 6.26 -12.19
C SER A 369 30.34 5.96 -12.91
N THR A 370 29.38 5.35 -12.23
CA THR A 370 28.13 4.84 -12.83
C THR A 370 26.99 5.84 -12.90
N ALA A 371 27.12 7.03 -12.29
CA ALA A 371 26.09 8.07 -12.31
C ALA A 371 26.12 8.86 -13.64
N GLY A 372 25.69 8.23 -14.73
CA GLY A 372 25.84 8.75 -16.10
C GLY A 372 24.83 9.81 -16.53
N GLY A 373 23.73 10.00 -15.78
CA GLY A 373 22.64 10.91 -16.16
C GLY A 373 21.67 10.30 -17.17
N CYS A 374 20.81 11.11 -17.79
CA CYS A 374 19.89 10.70 -18.85
C CYS A 374 20.48 10.92 -20.27
N GLN A 375 19.72 10.60 -21.32
CA GLN A 375 20.14 10.73 -22.73
C GLN A 375 20.60 12.16 -23.10
N ASN A 376 20.15 13.18 -22.37
CA ASN A 376 20.58 14.58 -22.55
C ASN A 376 22.06 14.80 -22.16
N TYR A 377 22.72 13.82 -21.54
CA TYR A 377 24.12 13.87 -21.10
C TYR A 377 24.95 12.78 -21.81
N PRO A 378 25.12 12.84 -23.15
CA PRO A 378 25.68 11.75 -23.95
C PRO A 378 27.12 11.38 -23.55
N ALA A 379 27.91 12.33 -23.05
CA ALA A 379 29.29 12.10 -22.61
C ALA A 379 29.40 11.09 -21.45
N THR A 380 28.37 11.00 -20.61
CA THR A 380 28.36 10.17 -19.40
C THR A 380 27.25 9.11 -19.42
N TYR A 381 26.22 9.25 -20.26
CA TYR A 381 25.04 8.38 -20.26
C TYR A 381 25.37 6.88 -20.37
N TRP A 382 26.37 6.53 -21.17
CA TRP A 382 26.79 5.14 -21.39
C TRP A 382 27.39 4.47 -20.14
N THR A 383 27.81 5.24 -19.13
CA THR A 383 28.40 4.68 -17.90
C THR A 383 27.36 4.17 -16.91
N ASN A 384 26.06 4.43 -17.15
CA ASN A 384 24.99 3.83 -16.37
C ASN A 384 25.03 2.29 -16.47
N PRO A 385 24.59 1.56 -15.43
CA PRO A 385 24.44 0.11 -15.51
C PRO A 385 23.51 -0.31 -16.66
N GLN A 386 23.90 -1.34 -17.40
CA GLN A 386 23.17 -1.87 -18.56
C GLN A 386 22.72 -3.30 -18.28
N PHE A 387 21.50 -3.64 -18.69
CA PHE A 387 20.89 -4.95 -18.50
C PHE A 387 20.35 -5.45 -19.83
N LYS A 388 20.53 -6.75 -20.10
CA LYS A 388 20.03 -7.39 -21.32
C LYS A 388 18.77 -8.18 -20.99
N ILE A 389 17.72 -7.96 -21.77
CA ILE A 389 16.47 -8.73 -21.73
C ILE A 389 16.43 -9.60 -22.99
N ARG A 390 15.95 -10.84 -22.85
CA ARG A 390 15.76 -11.77 -23.96
C ARG A 390 14.30 -12.21 -23.95
N LEU A 391 13.62 -12.01 -25.07
CA LEU A 391 12.22 -12.36 -25.27
C LEU A 391 12.19 -13.48 -26.31
N ASP A 392 11.94 -14.72 -25.87
CA ASP A 392 11.96 -15.92 -26.72
C ASP A 392 10.55 -16.52 -26.94
N GLU A 393 9.63 -16.32 -25.99
CA GLU A 393 8.28 -16.92 -25.98
C GLU A 393 7.21 -15.83 -26.17
N VAL A 394 6.27 -16.06 -27.08
CA VAL A 394 5.15 -15.16 -27.39
C VAL A 394 3.94 -15.44 -26.49
N ASP A 395 3.12 -14.42 -26.25
CA ASP A 395 1.97 -14.51 -25.35
C ASP A 395 0.90 -15.49 -25.89
N GLU A 396 0.36 -16.38 -25.05
CA GLU A 396 -0.57 -17.46 -25.44
C GLU A 396 -2.01 -16.97 -25.74
N ASP A 397 -2.46 -15.88 -25.10
CA ASP A 397 -3.86 -15.42 -25.08
C ASP A 397 -4.20 -14.39 -26.18
N GLN A 398 -3.83 -14.65 -27.44
CA GLN A 398 -4.26 -13.81 -28.58
C GLN A 398 -5.67 -14.16 -29.11
N GLU A 399 -6.56 -14.77 -28.33
CA GLU A 399 -7.89 -15.18 -28.83
C GLU A 399 -8.84 -14.00 -29.19
N GLU A 400 -8.53 -12.75 -28.81
CA GLU A 400 -9.39 -11.58 -29.13
C GLU A 400 -8.67 -10.38 -29.77
N SER A 401 -7.38 -10.45 -30.13
CA SER A 401 -6.67 -9.32 -30.77
C SER A 401 -6.13 -9.66 -32.14
N ILE A 402 -6.48 -8.85 -33.14
CA ILE A 402 -6.00 -8.90 -34.55
C ILE A 402 -4.53 -8.38 -34.62
N GLY A 403 -3.70 -8.70 -33.63
CA GLY A 403 -2.34 -8.18 -33.47
C GLY A 403 -1.28 -9.12 -34.03
N GLU A 404 -0.08 -8.59 -34.30
CA GLU A 404 1.11 -9.41 -34.55
C GLU A 404 1.50 -10.19 -33.28
N PRO A 405 2.16 -11.36 -33.39
CA PRO A 405 2.69 -12.09 -32.24
C PRO A 405 3.64 -11.18 -31.44
N CYS A 406 3.41 -11.06 -30.13
CA CYS A 406 4.23 -10.22 -29.26
C CYS A 406 4.66 -10.96 -28.00
N CYS A 407 5.72 -10.45 -27.37
CA CYS A 407 6.17 -10.86 -26.04
C CYS A 407 5.94 -9.69 -25.09
N THR A 408 5.07 -9.84 -24.09
CA THR A 408 4.80 -8.78 -23.13
C THR A 408 5.81 -8.80 -21.99
N VAL A 409 6.39 -7.63 -21.68
CA VAL A 409 7.29 -7.44 -20.53
C VAL A 409 6.93 -6.19 -19.74
N LEU A 410 6.94 -6.31 -18.42
CA LEU A 410 6.79 -5.19 -17.49
C LEU A 410 8.14 -4.83 -16.86
N LEU A 411 8.50 -3.54 -16.93
CA LEU A 411 9.78 -3.03 -16.44
C LEU A 411 9.57 -2.02 -15.29
N GLY A 412 9.92 -2.44 -14.08
CA GLY A 412 9.92 -1.58 -12.88
C GLY A 412 11.33 -1.09 -12.53
N LEU A 413 11.50 0.22 -12.35
CA LEU A 413 12.75 0.81 -11.83
C LEU A 413 12.49 1.52 -10.50
N MET A 414 13.09 1.01 -9.42
CA MET A 414 12.86 1.52 -8.06
C MET A 414 14.13 2.10 -7.43
N GLN A 415 13.98 3.22 -6.72
CA GLN A 415 15.07 3.83 -5.93
C GLN A 415 14.93 3.50 -4.45
N LYS A 416 16.04 3.09 -3.81
CA LYS A 416 16.01 2.57 -2.43
C LYS A 416 16.18 3.66 -1.36
N ASN A 417 15.46 3.52 -0.25
CA ASN A 417 15.63 4.26 1.01
C ASN A 417 15.47 5.79 0.92
N ARG A 418 14.63 6.32 0.02
CA ARG A 418 14.46 7.78 -0.12
C ARG A 418 13.59 8.38 0.99
N ARG A 419 12.54 7.70 1.46
CA ARG A 419 11.67 8.18 2.55
C ARG A 419 12.44 8.48 3.84
N ARG A 420 13.33 7.58 4.26
CA ARG A 420 14.24 7.77 5.39
C ARG A 420 15.15 9.00 5.27
N ARG A 421 15.31 9.55 4.08
CA ARG A 421 16.12 10.75 3.81
C ARG A 421 15.30 12.05 3.75
N LYS A 422 13.96 12.00 3.82
CA LYS A 422 13.11 13.19 3.95
C LYS A 422 13.52 14.04 5.17
N ARG A 423 13.87 13.40 6.29
CA ARG A 423 14.37 14.06 7.52
C ARG A 423 15.64 14.91 7.34
N ILE A 424 16.42 14.65 6.30
CA ILE A 424 17.62 15.43 5.93
C ILE A 424 17.40 16.26 4.65
N GLY A 425 16.14 16.50 4.27
CA GLY A 425 15.77 17.32 3.12
C GLY A 425 16.00 16.69 1.75
N GLN A 426 16.22 15.37 1.66
CA GLN A 426 16.41 14.69 0.37
C GLN A 426 15.13 13.96 -0.05
N GLY A 427 14.46 14.48 -1.08
CA GLY A 427 13.26 13.87 -1.69
C GLY A 427 13.57 12.73 -2.66
N MET A 428 12.63 12.37 -3.53
CA MET A 428 12.87 11.41 -4.62
C MET A 428 13.83 11.99 -5.68
N LEU A 429 14.63 11.14 -6.33
CA LEU A 429 15.32 11.54 -7.56
C LEU A 429 14.40 11.33 -8.76
N SER A 430 14.55 12.18 -9.78
CA SER A 430 14.05 11.89 -11.11
C SER A 430 14.83 10.71 -11.69
N ILE A 431 14.14 9.60 -11.91
CA ILE A 431 14.70 8.36 -12.46
C ILE A 431 13.91 7.97 -13.71
N GLY A 432 14.54 7.17 -14.55
CA GLY A 432 13.94 6.62 -15.75
C GLY A 432 14.90 5.64 -16.41
N TYR A 433 14.41 4.90 -17.39
CA TYR A 433 15.20 3.99 -18.20
C TYR A 433 14.84 4.18 -19.67
N ALA A 434 15.70 3.69 -20.55
CA ALA A 434 15.44 3.58 -21.97
C ALA A 434 15.79 2.15 -22.41
N VAL A 435 14.97 1.59 -23.28
CA VAL A 435 15.15 0.25 -23.85
C VAL A 435 15.65 0.42 -25.27
N TYR A 436 16.67 -0.34 -25.63
CA TYR A 436 17.27 -0.37 -26.96
C TYR A 436 17.23 -1.80 -27.49
N GLN A 437 17.09 -1.93 -28.81
CA GLN A 437 17.16 -3.20 -29.52
C GLN A 437 18.58 -3.49 -29.97
#